data_AF-A0A1Y1MRJ1-F1
#
_entry.id   AF-A0A1Y1MRJ1-F1
#
_cell.length_a   1.000
_cell.length_b   1.000
_cell.length_c   1.000
_cell.angle_alpha   90.00
_cell.angle_beta   90.00
_cell.angle_gamma   90.00
#
_symmetry.space_group_name_H-M   'P 1'
#
loop_
_entity.id
_entity.type
_entity.pdbx_description
1 polymer ?
#
loop_
_entity_poly.entity_id
_entity_poly.type
_entity_poly.pdbx_seq_one_letter_code
_entity_poly.pdbx_strand_id
1 'polypeptide(L)'
;MAALHRYPLAPIYASAKAGIIALTRSLGCGPHYKRTKIKTLAICPGITSTAILDVKEDHFLGPAYFRMYQDLLRSSPPQPISAVSNAVIKVIKEGRSGSLWAVEHSREPVELNFQFEPKSKL
;
A
#
# COMPACT_ATOMS: atom_id res chain seq x y z
N MET A 1 -1.85 5.07 2.13
CA MET A 1 -2.12 3.61 2.20
C MET A 1 -3.44 3.18 1.54
N ALA A 2 -3.63 3.46 0.24
CA ALA A 2 -4.91 3.19 -0.44
C ALA A 2 -5.36 1.70 -0.49
N ALA A 3 -4.42 0.75 -0.33
CA ALA A 3 -4.69 -0.68 -0.38
C ALA A 3 -5.20 -1.28 0.95
N LEU A 4 -5.07 -0.55 2.06
CA LEU A 4 -5.17 -1.10 3.42
C LEU A 4 -6.40 -0.60 4.20
N HIS A 5 -7.06 0.45 3.71
CA HIS A 5 -8.22 1.05 4.34
C HIS A 5 -9.26 1.46 3.30
N ARG A 6 -10.47 1.76 3.77
CA ARG A 6 -11.53 2.37 2.95
C ARG A 6 -11.01 3.67 2.34
N TYR A 7 -10.95 3.73 1.00
CA TYR A 7 -10.38 4.86 0.27
C TYR A 7 -11.43 5.46 -0.68
N PRO A 8 -12.40 6.22 -0.14
CA PRO A 8 -13.61 6.60 -0.87
C PRO A 8 -13.35 7.53 -2.05
N LEU A 9 -12.27 8.32 -2.02
CA LEU A 9 -11.93 9.27 -3.10
C LEU A 9 -11.45 8.58 -4.39
N ALA A 10 -10.93 7.35 -4.32
CA ALA A 10 -10.47 6.63 -5.50
C ALA A 10 -10.66 5.11 -5.32
N PRO A 11 -11.93 4.62 -5.36
CA PRO A 11 -12.24 3.23 -5.06
C PRO A 11 -11.65 2.25 -6.07
N ILE A 12 -11.56 2.64 -7.36
CA ILE A 12 -10.95 1.81 -8.41
C ILE A 12 -9.45 1.65 -8.18
N TYR A 13 -8.76 2.76 -7.88
CA TYR A 13 -7.34 2.75 -7.54
C TYR A 13 -7.06 1.89 -6.31
N ALA A 14 -7.86 2.06 -5.26
CA ALA A 14 -7.76 1.28 -4.03
C ALA A 14 -7.97 -0.22 -4.26
N SER A 15 -8.96 -0.58 -5.08
CA SER A 15 -9.24 -1.97 -5.46
C SER A 15 -8.07 -2.61 -6.18
N ALA A 16 -7.47 -1.91 -7.15
CA ALA A 16 -6.28 -2.39 -7.85
C ALA A 16 -5.09 -2.60 -6.89
N LYS A 17 -4.85 -1.65 -5.98
CA LYS A 17 -3.76 -1.76 -5.01
C LYS A 17 -4.00 -2.87 -3.98
N ALA A 18 -5.23 -3.11 -3.57
CA ALA A 18 -5.61 -4.26 -2.74
C ALA A 18 -5.40 -5.60 -3.47
N GLY A 19 -5.69 -5.66 -4.77
CA GLY A 19 -5.39 -6.82 -5.61
C GLY A 19 -3.90 -7.17 -5.64
N ILE A 20 -3.03 -6.16 -5.73
CA ILE A 20 -1.57 -6.36 -5.65
C ILE A 20 -1.13 -6.93 -4.30
N ILE A 21 -1.78 -6.53 -3.19
CA ILE A 21 -1.53 -7.15 -1.88
C ILE A 21 -1.86 -8.64 -1.92
N ALA A 22 -3.05 -9.01 -2.41
CA ALA A 22 -3.46 -10.41 -2.51
C ALA A 22 -2.48 -11.22 -3.38
N LEU A 23 -2.14 -10.70 -4.56
CA LEU A 23 -1.19 -11.33 -5.49
C LEU A 23 0.19 -11.53 -4.84
N THR A 24 0.71 -10.49 -4.18
CA THR A 24 2.03 -10.53 -3.53
C THR A 24 2.11 -11.62 -2.48
N ARG A 25 1.08 -11.72 -1.62
CA ARG A 25 0.99 -12.73 -0.58
C ARG A 25 0.92 -14.14 -1.18
N SER A 26 0.06 -14.34 -2.18
CA SER A 26 -0.12 -15.64 -2.83
C SER A 26 1.17 -16.12 -3.50
N LEU A 27 1.83 -15.26 -4.29
CA LEU A 27 3.12 -15.60 -4.91
C LEU A 27 4.24 -15.74 -3.87
N GLY A 28 4.11 -15.09 -2.72
CA GLY A 28 5.09 -15.12 -1.66
C GLY A 28 5.03 -16.36 -0.78
N CYS A 29 3.97 -17.17 -0.90
CA CYS A 29 3.77 -18.39 -0.13
C CYS A 29 4.89 -19.43 -0.36
N GLY A 30 5.09 -20.28 0.66
CA GLY A 30 6.14 -21.30 0.70
C GLY A 30 6.27 -22.16 -0.56
N PRO A 31 5.18 -22.72 -1.14
CA PRO A 31 5.28 -23.52 -2.36
C PRO A 31 5.88 -22.75 -3.56
N HIS A 32 5.45 -21.51 -3.77
CA HIS A 32 5.96 -20.67 -4.87
C HIS A 32 7.42 -20.29 -4.65
N TYR A 33 7.78 -19.86 -3.44
CA TYR A 33 9.16 -19.50 -3.10
C TYR A 33 10.11 -20.71 -3.19
N LYS A 34 9.70 -21.89 -2.69
CA LYS A 34 10.52 -23.10 -2.74
C LYS A 34 10.87 -23.50 -4.18
N ARG A 35 9.89 -23.39 -5.09
CA ARG A 35 10.04 -23.73 -6.52
C ARG A 35 10.84 -22.69 -7.30
N THR A 36 10.58 -21.41 -7.10
CA THR A 36 11.14 -20.34 -7.94
C THR A 36 12.38 -19.66 -7.36
N LYS A 37 12.57 -19.73 -6.04
CA LYS A 37 13.53 -18.93 -5.27
C LYS A 37 13.36 -17.42 -5.43
N ILE A 38 12.24 -16.96 -5.99
CA ILE A 38 11.91 -15.55 -6.15
C ILE A 38 11.12 -15.07 -4.93
N LYS A 39 11.68 -14.10 -4.23
CA LYS A 39 11.02 -13.44 -3.09
C LYS A 39 10.08 -12.34 -3.62
N THR A 40 8.80 -12.43 -3.30
CA THR A 40 7.82 -11.35 -3.55
C THR A 40 7.50 -10.62 -2.24
N LEU A 41 7.38 -9.31 -2.29
CA LEU A 41 7.07 -8.46 -1.14
C LEU A 41 6.45 -7.15 -1.63
N ALA A 42 5.63 -6.52 -0.78
CA ALA A 42 4.97 -5.27 -1.13
C ALA A 42 5.13 -4.22 -0.03
N ILE A 43 5.31 -2.99 -0.47
CA ILE A 43 5.36 -1.80 0.38
C ILE A 43 4.15 -0.96 0.02
N CYS A 44 3.48 -0.44 1.03
CA CYS A 44 2.26 0.34 0.94
C CYS A 44 2.51 1.74 1.51
N PRO A 45 3.01 2.68 0.68
CA PRO A 45 3.28 4.03 1.14
C PRO A 45 2.01 4.79 1.56
N GLY A 46 2.21 5.75 2.47
CA GLY A 46 1.39 6.94 2.63
C GLY A 46 1.42 7.85 1.40
N ILE A 47 0.80 9.02 1.50
CA ILE A 47 0.87 10.04 0.45
C ILE A 47 2.32 10.50 0.32
N THR A 48 2.88 10.52 -0.89
CA THR A 48 4.30 10.84 -1.13
C THR A 48 4.42 11.87 -2.24
N SER A 49 5.26 12.88 -2.04
CA SER A 49 5.53 13.99 -2.98
C SER A 49 6.15 13.48 -4.28
N THR A 50 5.30 13.03 -5.21
CA THR A 50 5.67 12.53 -6.53
C THR A 50 4.71 13.10 -7.57
N ALA A 51 5.04 12.98 -8.85
CA ALA A 51 4.17 13.43 -9.94
C ALA A 51 2.77 12.77 -9.95
N ILE A 52 2.56 11.66 -9.24
CA ILE A 52 1.23 11.03 -9.12
C ILE A 52 0.21 11.91 -8.39
N LEU A 53 0.66 12.94 -7.68
CA LEU A 53 -0.22 13.91 -7.02
C LEU A 53 -0.65 15.05 -7.95
N ASP A 54 -0.05 15.17 -9.14
CA ASP A 54 -0.47 16.13 -10.15
C ASP A 54 -1.67 15.56 -10.94
N VAL A 55 -2.84 15.67 -10.34
CA VAL A 55 -4.09 15.12 -10.87
C VAL A 55 -5.15 16.21 -11.02
N LYS A 56 -6.00 16.03 -12.03
CA LYS A 56 -7.12 16.91 -12.35
C LYS A 56 -8.44 16.22 -12.04
N GLU A 57 -9.52 16.99 -12.00
CA GLU A 57 -10.86 16.50 -11.65
C GLU A 57 -11.34 15.34 -12.54
N ASP A 58 -11.02 15.40 -13.84
CA ASP A 58 -11.38 14.39 -14.84
C ASP A 58 -10.65 13.04 -14.65
N HIS A 59 -9.63 12.97 -13.79
CA HIS A 59 -9.02 11.71 -13.35
C HIS A 59 -9.83 11.00 -12.26
N PHE A 60 -10.89 11.61 -11.75
CA PHE A 60 -11.75 11.07 -10.68
C PHE A 60 -13.14 10.72 -11.22
N LEU A 61 -13.93 10.00 -10.42
CA LEU A 61 -15.31 9.62 -10.76
C LEU A 61 -16.31 10.80 -10.72
N GLY A 62 -15.80 12.03 -10.65
CA GLY A 62 -16.57 13.26 -10.64
C GLY A 62 -16.13 14.26 -9.57
N PRO A 63 -16.73 15.46 -9.54
CA PRO A 63 -16.29 16.56 -8.69
C PRO A 63 -16.27 16.23 -7.19
N ALA A 64 -17.22 15.42 -6.71
CA ALA A 64 -17.28 15.01 -5.31
C ALA A 64 -16.06 14.18 -4.88
N TYR A 65 -15.55 13.32 -5.76
CA TYR A 65 -14.36 12.51 -5.50
C TYR A 65 -13.09 13.36 -5.51
N PHE A 66 -13.00 14.33 -6.43
CA PHE A 66 -11.89 15.28 -6.46
C PHE A 66 -11.86 16.18 -5.22
N ARG A 67 -13.02 16.62 -4.70
CA ARG A 67 -13.08 17.35 -3.43
C ARG A 67 -12.54 16.54 -2.26
N MET A 68 -12.93 15.26 -2.14
CA MET A 68 -12.39 14.37 -1.11
C MET A 68 -10.86 14.21 -1.24
N TYR A 69 -10.33 14.19 -2.46
CA TYR A 69 -8.88 14.18 -2.69
C TYR A 69 -8.21 15.46 -2.19
N GLN A 70 -8.75 16.62 -2.52
CA GLN A 70 -8.24 17.92 -2.04
C GLN A 70 -8.25 18.01 -0.51
N ASP A 71 -9.33 17.55 0.12
CA ASP A 71 -9.45 17.53 1.58
C ASP A 71 -8.45 16.56 2.23
N LEU A 72 -8.24 15.38 1.63
CA LEU A 72 -7.21 14.45 2.08
C LEU A 72 -5.82 15.12 2.05
N LEU A 73 -5.44 15.78 0.95
CA LEU A 73 -4.14 16.44 0.83
C LEU A 73 -3.94 17.55 1.86
N ARG A 74 -5.00 18.28 2.23
CA ARG A 74 -4.96 19.31 3.29
C ARG A 74 -4.73 18.69 4.67
N SER A 75 -5.40 17.58 4.96
CA SER A 75 -5.33 16.90 6.26
C SER A 75 -4.08 16.05 6.47
N SER A 76 -3.47 15.57 5.39
CA SER A 76 -2.36 14.62 5.41
C SER A 76 -1.27 15.06 4.44
N PRO A 77 -0.32 15.88 4.89
CA PRO A 77 0.79 16.33 4.07
C PRO A 77 1.59 15.14 3.48
N PRO A 78 2.02 15.22 2.21
CA PRO A 78 2.82 14.16 1.61
C PRO A 78 4.20 14.01 2.28
N GLN A 79 4.66 12.77 2.46
CA GLN A 79 6.03 12.47 2.89
C GLN A 79 7.02 12.61 1.72
N PRO A 80 8.32 12.88 1.97
CA PRO A 80 9.33 12.94 0.92
C PRO A 80 9.60 11.55 0.30
N ILE A 81 10.08 11.54 -0.94
CA ILE A 81 10.44 10.31 -1.66
C ILE A 81 11.52 9.51 -0.90
N SER A 82 12.44 10.21 -0.23
CA SER A 82 13.53 9.60 0.55
C SER A 82 13.03 8.66 1.66
N ALA A 83 11.90 8.99 2.31
CA ALA A 83 11.30 8.12 3.31
C ALA A 83 10.90 6.76 2.71
N VAL A 84 10.28 6.78 1.53
CA VAL A 84 9.86 5.56 0.83
C VAL A 84 11.07 4.79 0.27
N SER A 85 12.06 5.47 -0.31
CA SER A 85 13.25 4.80 -0.84
C SER A 85 14.07 4.11 0.25
N ASN A 86 14.22 4.75 1.41
CA ASN A 86 14.92 4.16 2.56
C ASN A 86 14.17 2.92 3.08
N ALA A 87 12.83 3.00 3.17
CA ALA A 87 12.00 1.86 3.51
C ALA A 87 12.15 0.70 2.51
N VAL A 88 12.19 0.98 1.21
CA VAL A 88 12.41 -0.04 0.17
C VAL A 88 13.73 -0.77 0.38
N ILE A 89 14.83 -0.05 0.61
CA ILE A 89 16.14 -0.67 0.85
C ILE A 89 16.10 -1.61 2.06
N LYS A 90 15.50 -1.17 3.17
CA LYS A 90 15.36 -1.97 4.38
C LYS A 90 14.53 -3.22 4.16
N VAL A 91 13.33 -3.07 3.58
CA VAL A 91 12.37 -4.16 3.35
C VAL A 91 12.90 -5.20 2.36
N ILE A 92 13.64 -4.79 1.32
CA ILE A 92 14.24 -5.76 0.39
C ILE A 92 15.27 -6.64 1.12
N LYS A 93 16.04 -6.09 2.05
CA LYS A 93 17.05 -6.82 2.82
C LYS A 93 16.41 -7.72 3.88
N GLU A 94 15.51 -7.18 4.68
CA GLU A 94 15.00 -7.81 5.91
C GLU A 94 13.67 -8.56 5.70
N GLY A 95 12.87 -8.13 4.73
CA GLY A 95 11.53 -8.65 4.51
C GLY A 95 11.52 -10.11 4.04
N ARG A 96 10.58 -10.88 4.59
CA ARG A 96 10.31 -12.28 4.18
C ARG A 96 9.45 -12.32 2.92
N SER A 97 9.51 -13.44 2.19
CA SER A 97 8.61 -13.67 1.05
C SER A 97 7.15 -13.62 1.49
N GLY A 98 6.32 -12.89 0.75
CA GLY A 98 4.91 -12.63 1.05
C GLY A 98 4.66 -11.55 2.10
N SER A 99 5.70 -10.94 2.68
CA SER A 99 5.54 -9.88 3.68
C SER A 99 5.02 -8.58 3.05
N LEU A 100 4.30 -7.83 3.88
CA LEU A 100 3.67 -6.56 3.52
C LEU A 100 4.12 -5.50 4.50
N TRP A 101 4.40 -4.31 4.00
CA TRP A 101 4.99 -3.24 4.81
C TRP A 101 4.27 -1.93 4.57
N ALA A 102 4.10 -1.13 5.61
CA ALA A 102 3.61 0.24 5.51
C ALA A 102 4.73 1.23 5.81
N VAL A 103 4.74 2.37 5.11
CA VAL A 103 5.61 3.51 5.41
C VAL A 103 4.81 4.79 5.27
N GLU A 104 4.65 5.52 6.37
CA GLU A 104 3.81 6.71 6.44
C GLU A 104 4.37 7.70 7.45
N HIS A 105 4.09 9.00 7.25
CA HIS A 105 4.57 10.09 8.08
C HIS A 105 6.10 10.12 8.26
N SER A 106 6.86 9.66 7.25
CA SER A 106 8.32 9.59 7.30
C SER A 106 8.88 8.72 8.45
N ARG A 107 8.10 7.77 8.95
CA ARG A 107 8.51 6.83 10.00
C ARG A 107 9.16 5.58 9.41
N GLU A 108 9.83 4.81 10.27
CA GLU A 108 10.36 3.49 9.92
C GLU A 108 9.25 2.57 9.36
N PRO A 109 9.58 1.70 8.37
CA PRO A 109 8.58 0.81 7.80
C PRO A 109 8.13 -0.24 8.82
N VAL A 110 6.84 -0.53 8.83
CA VAL A 110 6.21 -1.48 9.75
C VAL A 110 5.67 -2.68 8.97
N GLU A 111 6.03 -3.91 9.36
CA GLU A 111 5.46 -5.13 8.78
C GLU A 111 4.00 -5.28 9.22
N LEU A 112 3.12 -5.54 8.25
CA LEU A 112 1.68 -5.67 8.45
C LEU A 112 1.30 -7.14 8.60
N ASN A 113 0.64 -7.47 9.69
CA ASN A 113 0.13 -8.81 9.95
C ASN A 113 -1.37 -8.87 9.70
N PHE A 114 -1.78 -9.66 8.71
CA PHE A 114 -3.19 -9.98 8.47
C PHE A 114 -3.50 -11.32 9.13
N GLN A 115 -3.90 -11.26 10.39
CA GLN A 115 -4.45 -12.42 11.07
C GLN A 115 -5.95 -12.49 10.77
N PHE A 116 -6.37 -13.56 10.12
CA PHE A 116 -7.76 -13.99 10.19
C PHE A 116 -7.84 -14.86 11.44
N GLU A 117 -8.43 -14.33 12.50
CA GLU A 117 -8.90 -15.17 13.59
C GLU A 117 -10.23 -15.77 13.15
N PRO A 118 -10.33 -17.10 12.95
CA PRO A 118 -11.62 -17.72 12.82
C PRO A 118 -12.33 -17.47 14.15
N LYS A 119 -13.42 -16.69 14.14
CA LYS A 119 -14.35 -16.75 15.27
C LYS A 119 -14.78 -18.21 15.39
N SER A 120 -14.34 -18.87 16.44
CA SER A 120 -14.78 -20.22 16.76
C SER A 120 -16.30 -20.25 16.81
N LYS A 121 -16.85 -21.34 16.29
CA LYS A 121 -18.28 -21.67 16.16
C LYS A 121 -19.15 -21.03 17.24
N LEU A 122 -20.03 -20.13 16.81
CA LEU A 122 -21.41 -20.07 17.29
C LEU A 122 -22.27 -20.74 16.24
#